data_AF-A0A8X6TFU3-F1
#
_entry.id   AF-A0A8X6TFU3-F1
#
_cell.length_a   1.000
_cell.length_b   1.000
_cell.length_c   1.000
_cell.angle_alpha   90.00
_cell.angle_beta   90.00
_cell.angle_gamma   90.00
#
_symmetry.space_group_name_H-M   'P 1'
#
loop_
_entity.id
_entity.type
_entity.pdbx_description
1 polymer ?
#
loop_
_entity_poly.entity_id
_entity_poly.type
_entity_poly.pdbx_seq_one_letter_code
_entity_poly.pdbx_strand_id
1 'polypeptide(L)'
;MTYQDIFSTNTLENSINNRKVTVTGIPVNWLKMHWIISEKLKPHLIQFKRDFNEDIEFNAINIRKCVAGRPLCLKNVNQPLLHSTDRTVTREKREDMMDLLTFIPPIKHEY
;
A
#
# COMPACT_ATOMS: atom_id res chain seq x y z
N MET A 1 4.25 7.04 -17.40
CA MET A 1 3.63 7.31 -16.09
C MET A 1 3.58 8.81 -15.94
N THR A 2 2.40 9.41 -16.12
CA THR A 2 2.18 10.85 -15.92
C THR A 2 1.54 11.08 -14.55
N TYR A 3 1.44 12.34 -14.10
CA TYR A 3 0.82 12.67 -12.81
C TYR A 3 -0.65 12.20 -12.71
N GLN A 4 -1.31 12.02 -13.87
CA GLN A 4 -2.67 11.53 -13.97
C GLN A 4 -2.81 10.03 -13.67
N ASP A 5 -1.69 9.30 -13.62
CA ASP A 5 -1.68 7.87 -13.30
C ASP A 5 -1.54 7.62 -11.78
N ILE A 6 -1.31 8.66 -10.97
CA ILE A 6 -1.02 8.56 -9.53
C ILE A 6 -2.26 8.90 -8.71
N PHE A 7 -2.88 7.88 -8.12
CA PHE A 7 -4.07 8.01 -7.29
C PHE A 7 -3.75 7.94 -5.79
N SER A 8 -4.51 8.66 -4.99
CA SER A 8 -4.46 8.57 -3.53
C SER A 8 -5.19 7.33 -3.03
N THR A 9 -4.57 6.63 -2.08
CA THR A 9 -5.15 5.47 -1.39
C THR A 9 -5.96 5.86 -0.16
N ASN A 10 -5.95 7.13 0.26
CA ASN A 10 -6.57 7.59 1.52
C ASN A 10 -8.05 7.22 1.64
N THR A 11 -8.83 7.35 0.54
CA THR A 11 -10.25 7.00 0.54
C THR A 11 -10.45 5.49 0.72
N LEU A 12 -9.60 4.68 0.09
CA LEU A 12 -9.63 3.23 0.21
C LEU A 12 -9.19 2.78 1.61
N GLU A 13 -8.14 3.37 2.16
CA GLU A 13 -7.65 3.08 3.53
C GLU A 13 -8.71 3.41 4.59
N ASN A 14 -9.37 4.56 4.47
CA ASN A 14 -10.47 4.94 5.37
C ASN A 14 -11.70 4.03 5.25
N SER A 15 -11.84 3.31 4.13
CA SER A 15 -12.95 2.40 3.88
C SER A 15 -12.76 1.00 4.50
N ILE A 16 -11.54 0.67 4.92
CA ILE A 16 -11.19 -0.62 5.53
C ILE A 16 -10.92 -0.46 7.02
N ASN A 17 -10.77 -1.58 7.73
CA ASN A 17 -10.35 -1.57 9.13
C ASN A 17 -9.03 -2.31 9.28
N ASN A 18 -8.07 -1.69 9.96
CA ASN A 18 -6.79 -2.33 10.30
C ASN A 18 -7.01 -3.34 11.42
N ARG A 19 -7.11 -4.62 11.05
CA ARG A 19 -7.34 -5.71 12.00
C ARG A 19 -6.03 -6.17 12.63
N LYS A 20 -6.10 -6.42 13.95
CA LYS A 20 -5.03 -7.03 14.75
C LYS A 20 -5.31 -8.51 15.08
N VAL A 21 -6.42 -9.05 14.58
CA VAL A 21 -6.86 -10.42 14.84
C VAL A 21 -7.36 -11.07 13.55
N THR A 22 -7.12 -12.37 13.42
CA THR A 22 -7.66 -13.20 12.33
C THR A 22 -9.15 -13.42 12.50
N VAL A 23 -9.79 -14.02 11.49
CA VAL A 23 -11.19 -14.50 11.60
C VAL A 23 -11.35 -15.54 12.72
N THR A 24 -10.30 -16.32 13.00
CA THR A 24 -10.24 -17.31 14.09
C THR A 24 -9.90 -16.72 15.46
N GLY A 25 -9.69 -15.40 15.56
CA GLY A 25 -9.38 -14.71 16.82
C GLY A 25 -7.91 -14.74 17.25
N ILE A 26 -7.01 -15.26 16.40
CA ILE A 26 -5.57 -15.30 16.67
C ILE A 26 -4.97 -13.91 16.45
N PRO A 27 -4.10 -13.41 17.34
CA PRO A 27 -3.43 -12.13 17.13
C PRO A 27 -2.55 -12.15 15.89
N VAL A 28 -2.68 -11.12 15.08
CA VAL A 28 -1.94 -10.93 13.83
C VAL A 28 -0.71 -10.06 14.11
N ASN A 29 0.46 -10.56 13.71
CA ASN A 29 1.66 -9.75 13.57
C ASN A 29 1.99 -9.58 12.09
N TRP A 30 1.72 -8.40 11.56
CA TRP A 30 1.91 -8.06 10.15
C TRP A 30 3.36 -8.19 9.69
N LEU A 31 4.34 -7.93 10.57
CA LEU A 31 5.77 -8.02 10.24
C LEU A 31 6.29 -9.45 10.11
N LYS A 32 5.55 -10.44 10.64
CA LYS A 32 5.90 -11.86 10.55
C LYS A 32 5.23 -12.56 9.38
N MET A 33 4.49 -11.83 8.54
CA MET A 33 3.87 -12.42 7.35
C MET A 33 4.91 -12.56 6.26
N HIS A 34 5.01 -13.76 5.69
CA HIS A 34 5.88 -14.02 4.55
C HIS A 34 5.09 -14.07 3.23
N TRP A 35 3.82 -14.51 3.29
CA TRP A 35 2.98 -14.66 2.10
C TRP A 35 1.65 -13.97 2.33
N ILE A 36 1.21 -13.22 1.32
CA ILE A 36 -0.09 -12.54 1.30
C ILE A 36 -0.77 -12.86 -0.02
N ILE A 37 -1.99 -13.34 0.06
CA ILE A 37 -2.86 -13.64 -1.09
C ILE A 37 -4.13 -12.82 -0.95
N SER A 38 -4.54 -12.24 -2.08
CA SER A 38 -5.81 -11.51 -2.22
C SER A 38 -6.59 -12.07 -3.41
N GLU A 39 -7.82 -12.50 -3.16
CA GLU A 39 -8.71 -13.01 -4.20
C GLU A 39 -9.65 -11.89 -4.68
N LYS A 40 -9.77 -11.72 -6.00
CA LYS A 40 -10.70 -10.73 -6.60
C LYS A 40 -12.16 -10.97 -6.18
N LEU A 41 -12.56 -12.22 -5.98
CA LEU A 41 -13.91 -12.59 -5.55
C LEU A 41 -14.19 -12.21 -4.09
N LYS A 42 -13.15 -12.13 -3.25
CA LYS A 42 -13.24 -11.83 -1.82
C LYS A 42 -12.32 -10.66 -1.47
N PRO A 43 -12.61 -9.44 -1.95
CA PRO A 43 -11.70 -8.30 -1.82
C PRO A 43 -11.50 -7.81 -0.37
N HIS A 44 -12.32 -8.28 0.57
CA HIS A 44 -12.23 -7.95 1.99
C HIS A 44 -11.47 -9.00 2.82
N LEU A 45 -11.07 -10.11 2.20
CA LEU A 45 -10.39 -11.20 2.87
C LEU A 45 -8.92 -11.18 2.42
N ILE A 46 -8.02 -10.98 3.37
CA ILE A 46 -6.59 -11.14 3.16
C ILE A 46 -6.21 -12.51 3.71
N GLN A 47 -5.71 -13.38 2.85
CA GLN A 47 -5.16 -14.67 3.23
C GLN A 47 -3.65 -14.52 3.42
N PHE A 48 -3.09 -15.09 4.48
CA PHE A 48 -1.66 -14.96 4.76
C PHE A 48 -1.07 -16.21 5.42
N LYS A 49 0.24 -16.38 5.24
CA LYS A 49 1.06 -17.36 5.97
C LYS A 49 2.24 -16.67 6.65
N ARG A 50 2.64 -17.24 7.78
CA ARG A 50 3.85 -16.84 8.51
C ARG A 50 5.03 -17.75 8.22
N ASP A 51 4.80 -18.91 7.64
CA ASP A 51 5.83 -19.89 7.34
C ASP A 51 5.87 -20.13 5.83
N PHE A 52 7.03 -20.57 5.33
CA PHE A 52 7.21 -20.94 3.93
C PHE A 52 6.73 -22.35 3.60
N ASN A 53 6.19 -23.09 4.58
CA ASN A 53 5.71 -24.44 4.36
C ASN A 53 4.42 -24.42 3.53
N GLU A 54 4.43 -25.14 2.42
CA GLU A 54 3.29 -25.27 1.51
C GLU A 54 2.11 -26.00 2.18
N ASP A 55 2.40 -26.96 3.06
CA ASP A 55 1.41 -27.83 3.73
C ASP A 55 0.57 -27.10 4.80
N ILE A 56 1.02 -25.94 5.27
CA ILE A 56 0.29 -25.17 6.29
C ILE A 56 -0.87 -24.44 5.62
N GLU A 57 -2.05 -24.41 6.23
CA GLU A 57 -3.19 -23.65 5.67
C GLU A 57 -3.03 -22.12 5.82
N PHE A 58 -3.64 -21.35 4.91
CA PHE A 58 -3.65 -19.90 5.01
C PHE A 58 -4.56 -19.43 6.15
N ASN A 59 -4.05 -18.52 6.98
CA ASN A 59 -4.90 -17.76 7.89
C ASN A 59 -5.60 -16.63 7.14
N ALA A 60 -6.78 -16.22 7.60
CA ALA A 60 -7.54 -15.16 6.97
C ALA A 60 -7.80 -13.98 7.92
N ILE A 61 -7.75 -12.77 7.35
CA ILE A 61 -8.08 -11.51 8.01
C ILE A 61 -9.21 -10.86 7.23
N ASN A 62 -10.26 -10.46 7.95
CA ASN A 62 -11.37 -9.72 7.35
C ASN A 62 -11.23 -8.21 7.60
N ILE A 63 -10.78 -7.49 6.58
CA ILE A 63 -10.56 -6.04 6.62
C ILE A 63 -11.84 -5.21 6.45
N ARG A 64 -13.01 -5.85 6.31
CA ARG A 64 -14.29 -5.16 6.19
C ARG A 64 -14.55 -4.29 7.43
N LYS A 65 -14.84 -3.02 7.18
CA LYS A 65 -15.27 -2.06 8.19
C LYS A 65 -16.68 -2.40 8.66
N CYS A 66 -16.90 -2.38 9.97
CA CYS A 66 -18.22 -2.52 10.55
C CYS A 66 -18.88 -1.13 10.49
N VAL A 67 -19.81 -0.95 9.54
CA VAL A 67 -20.58 0.28 9.36
C VAL A 67 -22.06 -0.06 9.40
N ALA A 68 -22.89 0.87 9.90
CA ALA A 68 -24.34 0.70 9.86
C ALA A 68 -24.84 0.76 8.41
N GLY A 69 -25.77 -0.12 8.05
CA GLY A 69 -26.37 -0.16 6.72
C GLY A 69 -25.61 -1.02 5.70
N ARG A 70 -25.69 -0.64 4.42
CA ARG A 70 -25.13 -1.44 3.31
C ARG A 70 -23.59 -1.37 3.34
N PRO A 71 -22.90 -2.52 3.30
CA PRO A 71 -21.44 -2.55 3.23
C PRO A 71 -20.93 -1.90 1.95
N LEU A 72 -19.88 -1.10 2.07
CA LEU A 72 -19.22 -0.49 0.93
C LEU A 72 -18.58 -1.57 0.05
N CYS A 73 -18.75 -1.45 -1.27
CA CYS A 73 -18.04 -2.30 -2.20
C CYS A 73 -16.72 -1.61 -2.58
N LEU A 74 -15.57 -2.21 -2.23
CA LEU A 74 -14.25 -1.60 -2.45
C LEU A 74 -13.99 -1.20 -3.91
N LYS A 75 -14.56 -1.92 -4.87
CA LYS A 75 -14.44 -1.61 -6.31
C LYS A 75 -15.10 -0.28 -6.70
N ASN A 76 -16.04 0.22 -5.90
CA ASN A 76 -16.79 1.45 -6.15
C ASN A 76 -16.20 2.64 -5.38
N VAL A 77 -15.11 2.45 -4.63
CA VAL A 77 -14.46 3.54 -3.90
C VAL A 77 -13.71 4.40 -4.90
N ASN A 78 -14.15 5.65 -5.04
CA ASN A 78 -13.45 6.60 -5.89
C ASN A 78 -12.08 6.94 -5.28
N GLN A 79 -11.04 6.87 -6.10
CA GLN A 79 -9.68 7.22 -5.73
C GLN A 79 -9.33 8.55 -6.42
N PRO A 80 -9.21 9.67 -5.67
CA PRO A 80 -8.82 10.93 -6.28
C PRO A 80 -7.36 10.89 -6.71
N LEU A 81 -6.96 11.75 -7.66
CA LEU A 81 -5.55 11.94 -7.98
C LEU A 81 -4.77 12.38 -6.74
N LEU A 82 -3.61 11.78 -6.51
CA LEU A 82 -2.73 12.14 -5.39
C LEU A 82 -2.16 13.55 -5.58
N HIS A 83 -1.89 13.93 -6.83
CA HIS A 83 -1.38 15.24 -7.20
C HIS A 83 -2.35 15.85 -8.22
N SER A 84 -3.06 16.89 -7.80
CA SER A 84 -3.98 17.64 -8.65
C SER A 84 -3.26 18.56 -9.65
N THR A 85 -2.02 18.92 -9.34
CA THR A 85 -1.16 19.81 -10.14
C THR A 85 0.25 19.26 -10.20
N ASP A 86 1.00 19.68 -11.22
CA ASP A 86 2.43 19.44 -11.28
C ASP A 86 3.10 20.01 -10.04
N ARG A 87 3.85 19.17 -9.33
CA ARG A 87 4.67 19.60 -8.20
C ARG A 87 5.89 20.32 -8.74
N THR A 88 5.85 21.65 -8.71
CA THR A 88 7.03 22.46 -8.99
C THR A 88 8.09 22.20 -7.91
N VAL A 89 9.34 22.06 -8.34
CA VAL A 89 10.47 21.96 -7.43
C VAL A 89 10.69 23.35 -6.83
N THR A 90 10.58 23.49 -5.51
CA THR A 90 10.90 24.75 -4.83
C THR A 90 12.38 25.06 -4.97
N ARG A 91 12.75 26.33 -4.88
CA ARG A 91 14.16 26.74 -4.99
C ARG A 91 15.02 26.02 -3.95
N GLU A 92 14.54 25.95 -2.71
CA GLU A 92 15.24 25.32 -1.60
C GLU A 92 15.46 23.82 -1.87
N LYS A 93 14.44 23.14 -2.42
CA LYS A 93 14.55 21.73 -2.81
C LYS A 93 15.50 21.53 -3.98
N ARG A 94 15.57 22.49 -4.91
CA ARG A 94 16.52 22.46 -6.01
C ARG A 94 17.96 22.61 -5.52
N GLU A 95 18.21 23.56 -4.62
CA GLU A 95 19.52 23.77 -4.00
C GLU A 95 19.98 22.52 -3.25
N ASP A 96 19.13 21.95 -2.40
CA ASP A 96 19.40 20.70 -1.68
C ASP A 96 19.73 19.54 -2.64
N MET A 97 18.96 19.38 -3.72
CA MET A 97 19.28 18.36 -4.74
C MET A 97 20.63 18.59 -5.42
N MET A 98 21.02 19.84 -5.69
CA MET A 98 22.31 20.16 -6.30
C MET A 98 23.47 19.90 -5.34
N ASP A 99 23.29 20.22 -4.06
CA ASP A 99 24.29 19.92 -3.01
C ASP A 99 24.49 18.42 -2.87
N LEU A 100 23.42 17.62 -2.99
CA LEU A 100 23.50 16.16 -2.97
C LEU A 100 24.30 15.57 -4.15
N LEU A 101 24.40 16.26 -5.29
CA LEU A 101 25.19 15.77 -6.43
C LEU A 101 26.68 15.68 -6.12
N THR A 102 27.19 16.46 -5.16
CA THR A 102 28.60 16.41 -4.75
C THR A 102 29.01 15.06 -4.16
N PHE A 103 28.05 14.28 -3.65
CA PHE A 103 28.27 12.94 -3.11
C PHE A 103 28.22 11.85 -4.19
N ILE A 104 27.81 12.18 -5.42
CA ILE A 104 27.82 11.25 -6.54
C ILE A 104 29.24 11.24 -7.12
N PRO A 105 29.97 10.11 -7.07
CA PRO A 105 31.33 10.05 -7.59
C PRO A 105 31.31 10.36 -9.10
N PRO A 106 32.30 11.11 -9.60
CA PRO A 106 32.35 11.46 -11.01
C PRO A 106 32.47 10.20 -11.87
N ILE A 107 31.57 10.06 -12.84
CA ILE A 107 31.62 8.98 -13.81
C ILE A 107 32.75 9.32 -14.80
N LYS A 108 33.93 8.74 -14.59
CA LYS A 108 35.03 8.82 -15.56
C LYS A 108 34.68 7.90 -16.73
N HIS A 109 33.99 8.44 -17.74
CA HIS A 109 33.98 7.82 -19.05
C HIS A 109 35.29 8.18 -19.76
N GLU A 110 36.12 7.18 -20.03
CA GLU A 110 37.25 7.32 -20.97
C GLU A 110 36.64 7.53 -22.37
N TYR A 111 36.83 8.72 -22.94
CA TYR A 111 36.53 9.05 -24.33
C TYR A 111 37.81 9.02 -25.16
#